data_AF-A0A967U445-F1
#
_entry.id   AF-A0A967U445-F1
#
_cell.length_a   1.000
_cell.length_b   1.000
_cell.length_c   1.000
_cell.angle_alpha   90.00
_cell.angle_beta   90.00
_cell.angle_gamma   90.00
#
_symmetry.space_group_name_H-M   'P 1'
#
loop_
_entity.id
_entity.type
_entity.pdbx_description
1 polymer ?
#
loop_
_entity_poly.entity_id
_entity_poly.type
_entity_poly.pdbx_seq_one_letter_code
_entity_poly.pdbx_strand_id
1 'polypeptide(L)' 'TVLVSNEVGQGLVPDSALGRTFRDAAGRMHQHMAALADEVYFAAVGMVVRLRPGPISACSPTEDSP' A
#
# COMPACT_ATOMS: atom_id res chain seq x y z
N THR A 1 -4.40 8.82 -10.03
CA THR A 1 -3.68 7.56 -10.36
C THR A 1 -3.66 6.68 -9.14
N VAL A 2 -3.84 5.36 -9.31
CA VAL A 2 -3.77 4.40 -8.20
C VAL A 2 -2.60 3.46 -8.46
N LEU A 3 -1.74 3.29 -7.45
CA LEU A 3 -0.61 2.36 -7.48
C LEU A 3 -0.84 1.31 -6.39
N VAL A 4 -0.63 0.04 -6.74
CA VAL A 4 -0.76 -1.09 -5.82
C VAL A 4 0.56 -1.84 -5.78
N SER A 5 1.03 -2.13 -4.57
CA SER A 5 2.24 -2.91 -4.34
C SER A 5 2.06 -3.77 -3.09
N ASN A 6 2.80 -4.87 -3.00
CA ASN A 6 2.74 -5.77 -1.86
C ASN A 6 3.73 -5.33 -0.78
N GLU A 7 3.28 -5.31 0.47
CA GLU A 7 4.16 -5.24 1.63
C GLU A 7 4.80 -6.61 1.86
N VAL A 8 6.13 -6.63 2.00
CA VAL A 8 6.92 -7.88 2.09
C VAL A 8 7.85 -7.92 3.30
N GLY A 9 7.88 -6.86 4.11
CA GLY A 9 8.76 -6.70 5.26
C GLY A 9 8.23 -7.29 6.57
N GLN A 10 6.98 -7.77 6.62
CA GLN A 10 6.34 -8.27 7.86
C GLN A 10 6.67 -9.74 8.20
N GLY A 11 7.54 -10.40 7.42
CA GLY A 11 7.98 -11.77 7.67
C GLY A 11 9.40 -11.87 8.25
N LEU A 12 9.87 -13.11 8.40
CA LEU A 12 11.27 -13.40 8.74
C LEU A 12 12.23 -12.82 7.69
N VAL A 13 13.48 -12.60 8.11
CA VAL A 13 14.55 -12.16 7.20
C VAL A 13 14.87 -13.32 6.24
N PRO A 14 14.91 -13.09 4.91
CA PRO A 14 15.29 -14.14 3.98
C PRO A 14 16.75 -14.59 4.13
N ASP A 15 16.98 -15.89 4.01
CA ASP A 15 18.34 -16.48 4.01
C ASP A 15 19.13 -16.11 2.75
N SER A 16 18.44 -15.86 1.63
CA SER A 16 19.06 -15.48 0.37
C SER A 16 19.42 -13.99 0.32
N ALA A 17 20.59 -13.69 -0.24
CA ALA A 17 21.01 -12.30 -0.46
C ALA A 17 20.02 -11.53 -1.35
N LEU A 18 19.51 -12.18 -2.40
CA LEU A 18 18.50 -11.61 -3.27
C LEU A 18 17.21 -11.26 -2.51
N GLY A 19 16.72 -12.16 -1.65
CA GLY A 19 15.53 -11.93 -0.87
C GLY A 19 15.65 -10.73 0.07
N ARG A 20 16.80 -10.60 0.75
CA ARG A 20 17.10 -9.42 1.59
C ARG A 20 17.12 -8.13 0.78
N THR A 21 17.86 -8.11 -0.33
CA THR A 21 17.95 -6.93 -1.20
C THR A 21 16.58 -6.53 -1.75
N PHE A 22 15.77 -7.49 -2.18
CA PHE A 22 14.42 -7.24 -2.67
C PHE A 22 13.52 -6.64 -1.60
N ARG A 23 13.45 -7.27 -0.43
CA ARG A 23 12.70 -6.77 0.74
C ARG A 23 13.07 -5.33 1.06
N ASP A 24 14.36 -5.03 1.13
CA ASP A 24 14.84 -3.70 1.52
C ASP A 24 14.56 -2.66 0.42
N ALA A 25 14.67 -3.05 -0.85
CA ALA A 25 14.34 -2.18 -1.98
C ALA A 25 12.84 -1.88 -2.04
N ALA A 26 11.98 -2.89 -1.83
CA ALA A 26 10.54 -2.73 -1.77
C ALA A 26 10.14 -1.74 -0.66
N GLY A 27 10.67 -1.91 0.56
CA GLY A 27 10.41 -1.00 1.67
C GLY A 27 10.84 0.45 1.38
N ARG A 28 12.01 0.66 0.77
CA ARG A 28 12.45 2.00 0.34
C ARG A 28 11.54 2.60 -0.73
N MET A 29 11.09 1.79 -1.69
CA MET A 29 10.15 2.22 -2.72
C MET A 29 8.80 2.63 -2.09
N HIS A 30 8.26 1.86 -1.15
CA HIS A 30 7.01 2.20 -0.46
C HIS A 30 7.14 3.50 0.31
N GLN A 31 8.26 3.73 1.01
CA GLN A 31 8.51 5.00 1.70
C GLN A 31 8.54 6.18 0.72
N HIS A 32 9.20 6.02 -0.43
CA HIS A 32 9.26 7.07 -1.45
C HIS A 32 7.88 7.35 -2.07
N MET A 33 7.14 6.31 -2.43
CA MET A 33 5.77 6.44 -2.93
C MET A 33 4.86 7.09 -1.89
N ALA A 34 4.93 6.66 -0.63
CA ALA A 34 4.15 7.23 0.45
C ALA A 34 4.49 8.70 0.68
N ALA A 35 5.74 9.14 0.48
CA ALA A 35 6.09 10.56 0.58
C ALA A 35 5.43 11.43 -0.50
N LEU A 36 5.19 10.86 -1.69
CA LEU A 36 4.59 11.56 -2.83
C LEU A 36 3.07 11.40 -2.93
N ALA A 37 2.50 10.37 -2.32
CA ALA A 37 1.07 10.07 -2.42
C ALA A 37 0.20 10.99 -1.57
N ASP A 38 -0.94 11.40 -2.12
CA ASP A 38 -1.98 12.13 -1.40
C ASP A 38 -2.59 11.27 -0.28
N GLU A 39 -2.78 9.98 -0.56
CA GLU A 39 -3.38 9.00 0.35
C GLU A 39 -2.57 7.70 0.38
N VAL A 40 -2.52 7.06 1.55
CA VAL A 40 -1.80 5.79 1.76
C VAL A 40 -2.70 4.82 2.52
N TYR A 41 -2.88 3.64 1.94
CA TYR A 41 -3.72 2.56 2.46
C TYR A 41 -2.90 1.30 2.65
N PHE A 42 -3.25 0.53 3.68
CA PHE A 42 -2.73 -0.80 3.92
C PHE A 42 -3.89 -1.79 3.98
N ALA A 43 -3.86 -2.78 3.10
CA ALA A 43 -4.89 -3.82 3.03
C ALA A 43 -4.35 -5.12 3.63
N ALA A 44 -5.07 -5.69 4.60
CA ALA A 44 -4.74 -6.97 5.21
C ALA A 44 -6.04 -7.69 5.59
N VAL A 45 -6.07 -9.02 5.41
CA VAL A 45 -7.21 -9.88 5.79
C VAL A 45 -8.58 -9.39 5.27
N GLY A 46 -8.60 -8.84 4.05
CA GLY A 46 -9.82 -8.28 3.44
C GLY A 46 -10.26 -6.92 4.01
N MET A 47 -9.52 -6.37 4.96
CA MET A 47 -9.78 -5.08 5.60
C MET A 47 -8.78 -4.04 5.12
N VAL A 48 -9.19 -2.78 5.11
CA VAL A 48 -8.35 -1.65 4.69
C VAL A 48 -8.15 -0.68 5.85
N VAL A 49 -6.89 -0.41 6.17
CA VAL A 49 -6.47 0.59 7.14
C VAL A 49 -5.92 1.80 6.39
N ARG A 50 -6.45 2.99 6.69
CA ARG A 50 -5.92 4.24 6.15
C ARG A 50 -4.74 4.70 7.01
N LEU A 51 -3.53 4.70 6.42
CA LEU A 51 -2.30 5.08 7.12
C LEU A 51 -2.03 6.58 7.08
N ARG A 52 -2.35 7.24 5.95
CA ARG A 52 -2.32 8.70 5.82
C ARG A 52 -3.71 9.23 5.52
N PRO A 53 -4.26 10.12 6.36
CA PRO A 53 -5.53 10.75 6.07
C PRO A 53 -5.38 11.84 5.00
N GLY A 54 -6.07 11.67 3.87
CA GLY A 54 -6.34 12.71 2.87
C GLY A 54 -7.84 13.03 2.79
N PRO A 55 -8.26 14.00 1.95
CA PRO A 55 -9.68 14.32 1.75
C PRO A 55 -10.39 13.13 1.11
N ILE A 56 -11.22 12.42 1.89
CA ILE A 56 -12.08 11.35 1.36
C ILE A 56 -13.20 12.02 0.58
N SER A 57 -13.19 11.90 -0.75
CA SER A 57 -14.43 12.03 -1.50
C SER A 57 -15.10 10.67 -1.46
N ALA A 58 -16.16 10.54 -0.67
CA ALA A 58 -17.01 9.36 -0.77
C ALA A 58 -17.48 9.29 -2.22
N CYS A 59 -17.23 8.17 -2.90
CA CYS A 59 -18.02 7.85 -4.07
C CYS A 59 -19.43 7.62 -3.54
N SER A 60 -20.34 8.55 -3.77
CA SER A 60 -21.76 8.26 -3.58
C SER A 60 -22.03 6.95 -4.31
N PRO A 61 -22.72 5.96 -3.70
CA PRO A 61 -23.18 4.81 -4.46
C PRO A 61 -23.93 5.40 -5.65
N THR A 62 -23.37 5.24 -6.85
CA THR A 62 -24.01 5.74 -8.05
C THR A 62 -25.37 5.09 -8.10
N GLU A 63 -26.38 5.92 -8.27
CA GLU A 63 -27.70 5.53 -8.71
C GLU A 63 -27.56 4.81 -10.06
N ASP A 64 -27.18 3.54 -10.02
CA ASP A 64 -27.37 2.60 -11.12
C ASP A 64 -28.47 1.64 -10.70
N SER A 65 -29.69 2.18 -10.73
CA SER A 65 -30.82 1.49 -11.35
C SER A 65 -30.97 2.10 -12.75
N PRO A 66 -31.14 1.29 -13.80
CA PRO A 66 -31.90 0.04 -13.81
C PRO A 66 -31.07 -1.24 -14.00
#